data_AF-A0AAD5D652-F1
#
_entry.id   AF-A0AAD5D652-F1
#
_cell.length_a   1.000
_cell.length_b   1.000
_cell.length_c   1.000
_cell.angle_alpha   90.00
_cell.angle_beta   90.00
_cell.angle_gamma   90.00
#
_symmetry.space_group_name_H-M   'P 1'
#
loop_
_entity.id
_entity.type
_entity.pdbx_description
1 polymer ?
#
loop_
_entity_poly.entity_id
_entity_poly.type
_entity_poly.pdbx_seq_one_letter_code
_entity_poly.pdbx_strand_id
1 'polypeptide(L)'
;NLIPVMSSTCWAFAATATLEALHKISTGETVTLSEQQLIDCDKKFNLHGSVGGYVIRAYCFVIDNGGLCSDIDYPYRGSKGGCSKEAKNVTTIDGICLVMPNNEEALKIVVSKQPGICEVPCHYNKDHAVTIVGYGTEDGKDYWICRNSYGVSWGEEGYFRLRRNVEDPRGIGGIAMSPLYPWKE
;
A
#
# COMPACT_ATOMS: atom_id res chain seq x y z
N ASN A 1 20.03 17.67 -6.15
CA ASN A 1 19.27 18.01 -7.37
C ASN A 1 18.02 17.17 -7.45
N LEU A 2 16.89 17.82 -7.12
CA LEU A 2 15.50 17.42 -7.35
C LEU A 2 15.06 16.01 -6.92
N ILE A 3 14.51 15.89 -5.71
CA ILE A 3 13.45 14.91 -5.42
C ILE A 3 12.13 15.66 -5.15
N PRO A 4 11.44 16.19 -6.17
CA PRO A 4 10.02 16.49 -6.08
C PRO A 4 9.27 15.48 -6.94
N VAL A 5 8.96 14.31 -6.39
CA VAL A 5 7.84 13.52 -6.88
C VAL A 5 7.05 13.07 -5.67
N MET A 6 6.07 13.89 -5.28
CA MET A 6 4.83 13.35 -4.71
C MET A 6 4.29 12.37 -5.76
N SER A 7 4.63 11.09 -5.63
CA SER A 7 4.60 10.16 -6.75
C SER A 7 3.17 9.76 -7.11
N SER A 8 2.76 10.03 -8.35
CA SER A 8 1.51 9.55 -8.96
C SER A 8 1.39 8.01 -8.99
N THR A 9 2.45 7.29 -8.60
CA THR A 9 2.50 5.83 -8.51
C THR A 9 2.53 5.30 -7.07
N CYS A 10 2.42 6.15 -6.03
CA CYS A 10 2.47 5.72 -4.62
C CYS A 10 1.50 4.58 -4.28
N TRP A 11 0.32 4.57 -4.91
CA TRP A 11 -0.69 3.53 -4.77
C TRP A 11 -0.18 2.14 -5.22
N ALA A 12 0.64 2.07 -6.26
CA ALA A 12 1.16 0.81 -6.79
C ALA A 12 2.16 0.21 -5.80
N PHE A 13 3.07 1.04 -5.27
CA PHE A 13 4.04 0.65 -4.25
C PHE A 13 3.37 0.24 -2.93
N ALA A 14 2.32 0.95 -2.50
CA ALA A 14 1.57 0.56 -1.32
C ALA A 14 0.86 -0.79 -1.53
N ALA A 15 0.25 -0.99 -2.71
CA ALA A 15 -0.39 -2.24 -3.08
C ALA A 15 0.61 -3.41 -3.12
N THR A 16 1.75 -3.28 -3.82
CA THR A 16 2.77 -4.34 -3.88
C THR A 16 3.31 -4.66 -2.49
N ALA A 17 3.66 -3.66 -1.67
CA ALA A 17 4.21 -3.89 -0.34
C ALA A 17 3.30 -4.75 0.57
N THR A 18 1.98 -4.56 0.49
CA THR A 18 1.02 -5.38 1.25
C THR A 18 0.80 -6.75 0.64
N LEU A 19 0.82 -6.86 -0.69
CA LEU A 19 0.73 -8.15 -1.40
C LEU A 19 1.97 -9.02 -1.15
N GLU A 20 3.16 -8.43 -1.13
CA GLU A 20 4.43 -9.10 -0.79
C GLU A 20 4.39 -9.63 0.64
N ALA A 21 3.92 -8.81 1.58
CA ALA A 21 3.78 -9.23 2.97
C ALA A 21 2.75 -10.35 3.12
N LEU A 22 1.58 -10.24 2.48
CA LEU A 22 0.57 -11.30 2.48
C LEU A 22 1.09 -12.59 1.84
N HIS A 23 1.85 -12.48 0.76
CA HIS A 23 2.51 -13.63 0.14
C HIS A 23 3.46 -14.30 1.13
N LYS A 24 4.33 -13.53 1.79
CA LYS A 24 5.23 -14.06 2.82
C LYS A 24 4.49 -14.73 3.98
N ILE A 25 3.37 -14.17 4.42
CA ILE A 25 2.53 -14.72 5.48
C ILE A 25 1.87 -16.04 5.05
N SER A 26 1.38 -16.12 3.81
CA SER A 26 0.64 -17.29 3.30
C SER A 26 1.52 -18.44 2.83
N THR A 27 2.66 -18.15 2.20
CA THR A 27 3.54 -19.18 1.59
C THR A 27 4.81 -19.44 2.40
N GLY A 28 5.21 -18.51 3.26
CA GLY A 28 6.52 -18.53 3.92
C GLY A 28 7.68 -18.07 3.02
N GLU A 29 7.44 -17.71 1.76
CA GLU A 29 8.46 -17.28 0.80
C GLU A 29 8.42 -15.76 0.57
N THR A 30 9.57 -15.15 0.29
CA THR A 30 9.63 -13.72 -0.06
C THR A 30 9.62 -13.55 -1.56
N VAL A 31 8.87 -12.57 -2.05
CA VAL A 31 8.85 -12.17 -3.46
C VAL A 31 8.85 -10.65 -3.55
N THR A 32 9.51 -10.11 -4.58
CA THR A 32 9.38 -8.70 -4.98
C THR A 32 8.42 -8.64 -6.15
N LEU A 33 7.32 -7.91 -6.00
CA LEU A 33 6.25 -7.84 -6.99
C LEU A 33 6.42 -6.64 -7.93
N SER A 34 5.90 -6.75 -9.15
CA SER A 34 6.02 -5.68 -10.14
C SER A 34 4.99 -4.56 -9.93
N GLU A 35 5.44 -3.40 -9.44
CA GLU A 35 4.62 -2.17 -9.51
C GLU A 35 4.34 -1.76 -10.96
N GLN A 36 5.27 -2.07 -11.88
CA GLN A 36 5.15 -1.67 -13.28
C GLN A 36 4.00 -2.37 -13.98
N GLN A 37 3.73 -3.65 -13.65
CA GLN A 37 2.57 -4.34 -14.20
C GLN A 37 1.28 -3.64 -13.78
N LEU A 38 1.16 -3.18 -12.53
CA LEU A 38 0.01 -2.38 -12.09
C LEU A 38 -0.11 -1.08 -12.89
N ILE A 39 1.01 -0.37 -13.09
CA ILE A 39 1.05 0.91 -13.82
C ILE A 39 0.66 0.76 -15.30
N ASP A 40 1.14 -0.31 -15.96
CA ASP A 40 0.96 -0.53 -17.39
C ASP A 40 -0.36 -1.25 -17.72
N CYS A 41 -0.76 -2.22 -16.90
CA CYS A 41 -1.85 -3.14 -17.20
C CYS A 41 -3.19 -2.80 -16.54
N ASP A 42 -3.24 -1.87 -15.58
CA ASP A 42 -4.53 -1.37 -15.12
C ASP A 42 -5.22 -0.54 -16.22
N LYS A 43 -6.17 -1.19 -16.91
CA LYS A 43 -6.95 -0.62 -18.01
C LYS A 43 -8.07 0.30 -17.54
N LYS A 44 -8.39 0.35 -16.25
CA LYS A 44 -9.48 1.18 -15.69
C LYS A 44 -9.00 2.58 -15.31
N PHE A 45 -8.04 3.13 -16.07
CA PHE A 45 -7.37 4.42 -15.86
C PHE A 45 -8.30 5.65 -15.98
N ASN A 46 -9.55 5.47 -16.40
CA ASN A 46 -10.51 6.57 -16.64
C ASN A 46 -11.41 6.91 -15.45
N LEU A 47 -11.21 6.29 -14.28
CA LEU A 47 -11.94 6.65 -13.07
C LEU A 47 -11.07 7.62 -12.24
N HIS A 48 -11.31 8.92 -12.39
CA HIS A 48 -10.76 9.93 -11.48
C HIS A 48 -11.27 9.65 -10.05
N GLY A 49 -10.37 9.45 -9.09
CA GLY A 49 -10.72 9.14 -7.70
C GLY A 49 -9.55 9.38 -6.73
N SER A 50 -9.81 9.32 -5.43
CA SER A 50 -8.79 9.44 -4.38
C SER A 50 -7.79 8.27 -4.41
N VAL A 51 -6.63 8.41 -3.74
CA VAL A 51 -5.61 7.36 -3.65
C VAL A 51 -6.17 5.98 -3.24
N GLY A 52 -7.14 5.92 -2.32
CA GLY A 52 -7.84 4.67 -1.99
C GLY A 52 -8.53 3.99 -3.15
N GLY A 53 -9.07 4.77 -4.09
CA GLY A 53 -9.64 4.25 -5.32
C GLY A 53 -8.58 3.60 -6.21
N TYR A 54 -7.33 4.08 -6.19
CA TYR A 54 -6.24 3.46 -6.96
C TYR A 54 -5.72 2.17 -6.32
N VAL A 55 -5.64 2.11 -5.00
CA VAL A 55 -5.19 0.89 -4.31
C VAL A 55 -6.23 -0.23 -4.41
N ILE A 56 -7.52 0.07 -4.20
CA ILE A 56 -8.59 -0.90 -4.42
C ILE A 56 -8.55 -1.41 -5.87
N ARG A 57 -8.33 -0.52 -6.85
CA ARG A 57 -8.15 -0.92 -8.25
C ARG A 57 -6.96 -1.85 -8.45
N ALA A 58 -5.83 -1.59 -7.81
CA ALA A 58 -4.67 -2.47 -7.90
C ALA A 58 -5.04 -3.90 -7.47
N TYR A 59 -5.73 -4.04 -6.34
CA TYR A 59 -6.19 -5.35 -5.88
C TYR A 59 -7.25 -5.96 -6.80
N CYS A 60 -8.22 -5.18 -7.28
CA CYS A 60 -9.17 -5.67 -8.28
C CYS A 60 -8.47 -6.16 -9.56
N PHE A 61 -7.42 -5.45 -10.00
CA PHE A 61 -6.60 -5.90 -11.12
C PHE A 61 -5.93 -7.24 -10.80
N VAL A 62 -5.33 -7.40 -9.61
CA VAL A 62 -4.70 -8.68 -9.22
C VAL A 62 -5.72 -9.82 -9.23
N ILE A 63 -6.95 -9.58 -8.76
CA ILE A 63 -8.04 -10.58 -8.81
C ILE A 63 -8.43 -10.88 -10.26
N ASP A 64 -8.75 -9.85 -11.05
CA ASP A 64 -9.21 -9.96 -12.45
C ASP A 64 -8.14 -10.58 -13.37
N ASN A 65 -6.86 -10.30 -13.12
CA ASN A 65 -5.70 -10.78 -13.88
C ASN A 65 -5.27 -12.20 -13.47
N GLY A 66 -5.88 -12.77 -12.42
CA GLY A 66 -5.47 -14.07 -11.87
C GLY A 66 -4.09 -14.01 -11.21
N GLY A 67 -3.69 -12.85 -10.70
CA GLY A 67 -2.47 -12.61 -9.96
C GLY A 67 -1.62 -11.43 -10.44
N LEU A 68 -0.46 -11.29 -9.81
CA LEU A 68 0.56 -10.29 -10.12
C LEU A 68 1.92 -10.99 -10.33
N CYS A 69 2.72 -10.49 -11.28
CA CYS A 69 4.05 -11.00 -11.58
C CYS A 69 5.15 -10.40 -10.70
N SER A 70 6.35 -10.97 -10.77
CA SER A 70 7.52 -10.49 -10.06
C SER A 70 8.15 -9.26 -10.73
N ASP A 71 8.88 -8.44 -9.97
CA ASP A 71 9.68 -7.34 -10.54
C ASP A 71 10.78 -7.87 -11.49
N ILE A 72 11.26 -9.09 -11.28
CA ILE A 72 12.22 -9.74 -12.20
C ILE A 72 11.59 -9.96 -13.58
N ASP A 73 10.34 -10.43 -13.62
CA ASP A 73 9.63 -10.69 -14.89
C ASP A 73 9.12 -9.39 -15.55
N TYR A 74 8.88 -8.35 -14.75
CA TYR A 74 8.38 -7.07 -15.24
C TYR A 74 8.98 -5.88 -14.46
N PRO A 75 10.21 -5.45 -14.80
CA PRO A 75 10.94 -4.45 -14.01
C PRO A 75 10.32 -3.05 -14.00
N TYR A 76 10.49 -2.32 -12.89
CA TYR A 76 10.12 -0.92 -12.76
C TYR A 76 10.85 0.02 -13.74
N ARG A 77 10.09 0.88 -14.42
CA ARG A 77 10.58 1.86 -15.42
C ARG A 77 10.28 3.32 -15.04
N GLY A 78 9.54 3.56 -13.96
CA GLY A 78 9.20 4.90 -13.50
C GLY A 78 8.26 5.69 -14.41
N SER A 79 7.68 5.06 -15.44
CA SER A 79 6.78 5.70 -16.40
C SER A 79 5.81 4.68 -17.00
N LYS A 80 4.66 5.16 -17.50
CA LYS A 80 3.65 4.29 -18.11
C LYS A 80 4.11 3.80 -19.48
N GLY A 81 4.08 2.49 -19.67
CA GLY A 81 4.35 1.78 -20.91
C GLY A 81 3.14 1.00 -21.43
N GLY A 82 3.40 0.05 -22.33
CA GLY A 82 2.39 -0.89 -22.82
C GLY A 82 2.30 -2.12 -21.92
N CYS A 83 1.08 -2.63 -21.70
CA CYS A 83 0.86 -3.84 -20.91
C CYS A 83 1.35 -5.10 -21.63
N SER A 84 2.39 -5.74 -21.11
CA SER A 84 2.82 -7.08 -21.55
C SER A 84 1.99 -8.17 -20.89
N LYS A 85 1.54 -9.16 -21.69
CA LYS A 85 0.81 -10.34 -21.21
C LYS A 85 1.71 -11.54 -20.92
N GLU A 86 3.01 -11.41 -21.17
CA GLU A 86 3.96 -12.54 -21.09
C GLU A 86 4.51 -12.76 -19.67
N ALA A 87 4.25 -11.85 -18.74
CA ALA A 87 4.72 -11.97 -17.36
C ALA A 87 3.88 -12.98 -16.58
N LYS A 88 4.55 -13.97 -15.97
CA LYS A 88 3.91 -15.02 -15.19
C LYS A 88 3.53 -14.49 -13.80
N ASN A 89 2.28 -14.72 -13.40
CA ASN A 89 1.84 -14.37 -12.05
C ASN A 89 2.50 -15.27 -11.00
N VAL A 90 2.96 -14.67 -9.90
CA VAL A 90 3.65 -15.32 -8.78
C VAL A 90 2.86 -15.23 -7.47
N THR A 91 1.89 -14.32 -7.40
CA THR A 91 0.97 -14.21 -6.26
C THR A 91 -0.45 -13.92 -6.71
N THR A 92 -1.41 -14.28 -5.87
CA THR A 92 -2.86 -14.04 -6.05
C THR A 92 -3.46 -13.61 -4.70
N ILE A 93 -4.63 -13.00 -4.74
CA ILE A 93 -5.45 -12.67 -3.57
C ILE A 93 -6.89 -13.08 -3.86
N ASP A 94 -7.64 -13.38 -2.81
CA ASP A 94 -9.03 -13.84 -2.92
C ASP A 94 -10.02 -12.70 -2.70
N GLY A 95 -9.59 -11.63 -2.03
CA GLY A 95 -10.42 -10.45 -1.89
C GLY A 95 -9.75 -9.27 -1.17
N ILE A 96 -10.59 -8.28 -0.87
CA ILE A 96 -10.22 -7.01 -0.25
C ILE A 96 -11.11 -6.82 0.98
N CYS A 97 -10.51 -6.47 2.11
CA CYS A 97 -11.22 -6.11 3.32
C CYS A 97 -11.02 -4.63 3.62
N LEU A 98 -12.13 -3.94 3.92
CA LEU A 98 -12.11 -2.57 4.40
C LEU A 98 -12.09 -2.58 5.93
N VAL A 99 -11.19 -1.81 6.51
CA VAL A 99 -11.16 -1.58 7.95
C VAL A 99 -12.22 -0.55 8.30
N MET A 100 -12.83 -0.68 9.48
CA MET A 100 -13.81 0.30 9.96
C MET A 100 -13.19 1.72 9.94
N PRO A 101 -13.81 2.68 9.24
CA PRO A 101 -13.24 4.01 9.10
C PRO A 101 -13.26 4.74 10.44
N ASN A 102 -12.26 5.58 10.65
CA ASN A 102 -12.05 6.40 11.84
C ASN A 102 -11.96 5.57 13.14
N ASN A 103 -11.34 4.39 13.06
CA ASN A 103 -11.18 3.48 14.18
C ASN A 103 -9.75 2.93 14.25
N GLU A 104 -8.88 3.63 15.00
CA GLU A 104 -7.47 3.22 15.19
C GLU A 104 -7.33 1.84 15.88
N GLU A 105 -8.31 1.43 16.70
CA GLU A 105 -8.27 0.11 17.35
C GLU A 105 -8.58 -1.02 16.36
N ALA A 106 -9.59 -0.84 15.49
CA ALA A 106 -9.85 -1.77 14.40
C ALA A 106 -8.64 -1.88 13.46
N LEU A 107 -8.00 -0.75 13.15
CA LEU A 107 -6.77 -0.72 12.35
C LEU A 107 -5.62 -1.48 13.03
N LYS A 108 -5.47 -1.32 14.35
CA LYS A 108 -4.44 -2.01 15.13
C LYS A 108 -4.61 -3.52 15.07
N ILE A 109 -5.83 -4.03 15.21
CA ILE A 109 -6.16 -5.46 15.13
C ILE A 109 -5.78 -6.06 13.76
N VAL A 110 -5.94 -5.28 12.68
CA VAL A 110 -5.53 -5.72 11.35
C VAL A 110 -4.01 -5.73 11.23
N VAL A 111 -3.35 -4.63 11.61
CA VAL A 111 -1.89 -4.48 11.53
C VAL A 111 -1.16 -5.52 12.39
N SER A 112 -1.80 -6.03 13.46
CA SER A 112 -1.23 -7.10 14.28
C SER A 112 -1.18 -8.47 13.58
N LYS A 113 -1.93 -8.65 12.48
CA LYS A 113 -1.99 -9.90 11.72
C LYS A 113 -1.19 -9.82 10.42
N GLN A 114 -1.29 -8.69 9.74
CA GLN A 114 -0.60 -8.44 8.48
C GLN A 114 -0.51 -6.94 8.21
N PRO A 115 0.41 -6.49 7.35
CA PRO A 115 0.45 -5.09 6.93
C PRO A 115 -0.86 -4.65 6.27
N GLY A 116 -1.24 -3.40 6.54
CA GLY A 116 -2.42 -2.75 5.98
C GLY A 116 -2.06 -1.48 5.22
N ILE A 117 -2.88 -1.08 4.26
CA ILE A 117 -2.72 0.19 3.56
C ILE A 117 -3.49 1.29 4.26
N CYS A 118 -2.83 2.44 4.31
CA CYS A 118 -3.38 3.66 4.81
C CYS A 118 -3.20 4.80 3.80
N GLU A 119 -4.26 5.60 3.64
CA GLU A 119 -4.20 6.88 2.95
C GLU A 119 -3.89 8.00 3.94
N VAL A 120 -2.86 8.79 3.67
CA VAL A 120 -2.49 9.94 4.50
C VAL A 120 -2.76 11.22 3.70
N PRO A 121 -3.85 11.97 3.96
CA PRO A 121 -4.02 13.31 3.43
C PRO A 121 -2.92 14.28 3.89
N CYS A 122 -2.03 14.67 2.98
CA CYS A 122 -1.22 15.86 3.16
C CYS A 122 -2.03 17.09 2.70
N HIS A 123 -2.73 17.72 3.64
CA HIS A 123 -3.58 18.91 3.48
C HIS A 123 -4.79 18.75 2.54
N TYR A 124 -5.90 18.24 3.12
CA TYR A 124 -7.28 18.26 2.60
C TYR A 124 -7.53 17.78 1.15
N ASN A 125 -6.55 17.15 0.51
CA ASN A 125 -6.73 16.29 -0.66
C ASN A 125 -5.97 14.97 -0.39
N LYS A 126 -6.65 13.82 -0.58
CA LYS A 126 -6.06 12.49 -0.42
C LYS A 126 -5.06 12.25 -1.56
N ASP A 127 -3.77 12.49 -1.32
CA ASP A 127 -2.72 12.51 -2.35
C ASP A 127 -1.62 11.45 -2.17
N HIS A 128 -1.54 10.77 -1.02
CA HIS A 128 -0.49 9.77 -0.77
C HIS A 128 -0.99 8.50 -0.04
N ALA A 129 -0.47 7.35 -0.45
CA ALA A 129 -0.67 6.06 0.22
C ALA A 129 0.64 5.55 0.82
N VAL A 130 0.53 5.00 2.03
CA VAL A 130 1.62 4.34 2.74
C VAL A 130 1.16 3.00 3.28
N THR A 131 2.11 2.14 3.60
CA THR A 131 1.81 0.85 4.22
C THR A 131 2.10 0.92 5.71
N ILE A 132 1.13 0.59 6.55
CA ILE A 132 1.36 0.42 7.99
C ILE A 132 1.84 -1.02 8.20
N VAL A 133 3.07 -1.13 8.68
CA VAL A 133 3.75 -2.43 8.87
C VAL A 133 3.83 -2.82 10.35
N GLY A 134 3.45 -1.93 11.25
CA GLY A 134 3.49 -2.19 12.68
C GLY A 134 3.05 -1.00 13.52
N TYR A 135 3.16 -1.17 14.82
CA TYR A 135 2.90 -0.15 15.82
C TYR A 135 3.75 -0.41 17.07
N GLY A 136 3.92 0.62 17.89
CA GLY A 136 4.65 0.52 19.14
C GLY A 136 4.26 1.60 20.13
N THR A 137 5.02 1.66 21.22
CA THR A 137 4.97 2.70 22.25
C THR A 137 6.40 3.03 22.66
N GLU A 138 6.74 4.31 22.68
CA GLU A 138 8.04 4.82 23.13
C GLU A 138 7.78 6.03 24.03
N ASP A 139 8.39 6.07 25.22
CA ASP A 139 8.21 7.14 26.21
C ASP A 139 6.74 7.46 26.53
N GLY A 140 5.91 6.41 26.63
CA GLY A 140 4.47 6.54 26.88
C GLY A 140 3.67 7.12 25.72
N LYS A 141 4.26 7.26 24.53
CA LYS A 141 3.61 7.73 23.31
C LYS A 141 3.46 6.60 22.32
N ASP A 142 2.22 6.36 21.94
CA ASP A 142 1.85 5.36 20.96
C ASP A 142 2.16 5.84 19.54
N TYR A 143 2.66 4.94 18.69
CA TYR A 143 2.94 5.24 17.29
C TYR A 143 2.58 4.10 16.32
N TRP A 144 2.36 4.46 15.06
CA TRP A 144 2.34 3.61 13.88
C TRP A 144 3.71 3.59 13.22
N ILE A 145 4.13 2.44 12.68
CA ILE A 145 5.31 2.32 11.83
C ILE A 145 4.83 2.25 10.39
N CYS A 146 5.14 3.29 9.61
CA CYS A 146 4.68 3.43 8.24
C CYS A 146 5.85 3.30 7.27
N ARG A 147 5.76 2.37 6.32
CA ARG A 147 6.69 2.26 5.19
C ARG A 147 6.28 3.26 4.11
N ASN A 148 7.21 4.11 3.71
CA ASN A 148 7.03 5.06 2.62
C ASN A 148 7.65 4.52 1.31
N SER A 149 7.37 5.19 0.20
CA SER A 149 7.88 4.84 -1.14
C SER A 149 8.95 5.80 -1.65
N TYR A 150 9.63 6.54 -0.75
CA TYR A 150 10.64 7.56 -1.09
C TYR A 150 12.09 7.07 -1.02
N GLY A 151 12.28 5.76 -0.93
CA GLY A 151 13.59 5.12 -0.83
C GLY A 151 14.18 5.19 0.59
N VAL A 152 15.23 4.41 0.80
CA VAL A 152 15.84 4.18 2.13
C VAL A 152 16.61 5.39 2.67
N SER A 153 16.96 6.36 1.84
CA SER A 153 17.64 7.59 2.28
C SER A 153 16.70 8.61 2.94
N TRP A 154 15.38 8.36 2.90
CA TRP A 154 14.37 9.24 3.47
C TRP A 154 13.89 8.73 4.83
N GLY A 155 13.71 9.62 5.80
CA GLY A 155 13.16 9.27 7.11
C GLY A 155 14.03 8.28 7.88
N GLU A 156 13.38 7.32 8.53
CA GLU A 156 14.01 6.22 9.26
C GLU A 156 14.18 5.03 8.30
N GLU A 157 15.19 5.06 7.43
CA GLU A 157 15.46 4.00 6.44
C GLU A 157 14.30 3.73 5.46
N GLY A 158 13.58 4.79 5.07
CA GLY A 158 12.37 4.71 4.24
C GLY A 158 11.07 4.60 5.04
N TYR A 159 11.16 4.56 6.37
CA TYR A 159 10.03 4.52 7.28
C TYR A 159 9.82 5.86 7.98
N PHE A 160 8.67 6.01 8.61
CA PHE A 160 8.38 7.08 9.54
C PHE A 160 7.39 6.62 10.60
N ARG A 161 7.42 7.30 11.74
CA ARG A 161 6.51 7.06 12.85
C ARG A 161 5.44 8.14 12.91
N LEU A 162 4.18 7.73 13.03
CA LEU A 162 3.04 8.62 13.23
C LEU A 162 2.45 8.39 14.61
N ARG A 163 2.12 9.48 15.32
CA ARG A 163 1.45 9.38 16.62
C ARG A 163 0.11 8.65 16.46
N ARG A 164 -0.10 7.62 17.27
CA ARG A 164 -1.31 6.79 17.35
C ARG A 164 -2.12 7.16 18.59
N ASN A 165 -3.40 6.81 18.60
CA ASN A 165 -4.33 7.05 19.70
C ASN A 165 -4.49 8.55 19.98
N VAL A 166 -4.80 9.31 18.94
CA VAL A 166 -5.04 10.75 19.05
C VAL A 166 -6.53 11.06 19.21
N GLU A 167 -6.85 12.26 19.69
CA GLU A 167 -8.25 12.66 19.92
C GLU A 167 -9.10 12.69 18.63
N ASP A 168 -8.48 13.03 17.50
CA ASP A 168 -9.14 12.99 16.21
C ASP A 168 -9.38 11.53 15.79
N PRO A 169 -10.63 11.06 15.65
CA PRO A 169 -10.91 9.67 15.30
C PRO A 169 -10.39 9.29 13.91
N ARG A 170 -10.10 10.27 13.05
CA ARG A 170 -9.44 10.04 11.75
C ARG A 170 -7.98 9.65 11.89
N GLY A 171 -7.39 9.83 13.08
CA GLY A 171 -5.97 9.67 13.35
C GLY A 171 -5.11 10.77 12.70
N ILE A 172 -3.83 10.85 13.08
CA ILE A 172 -2.92 11.86 12.52
C ILE A 172 -2.83 11.72 11.01
N GLY A 173 -3.04 12.83 10.29
CA GLY A 173 -2.99 12.83 8.84
C GLY A 173 -4.03 11.91 8.20
N GLY A 174 -5.16 11.64 8.86
CA GLY A 174 -6.24 10.84 8.30
C GLY A 174 -5.97 9.33 8.24
N ILE A 175 -5.00 8.85 9.02
CA ILE A 175 -4.48 7.47 8.93
C ILE A 175 -5.56 6.38 9.10
N ALA A 176 -6.64 6.69 9.82
CA ALA A 176 -7.75 5.77 10.07
C ALA A 176 -8.95 5.98 9.12
N MET A 177 -8.91 6.94 8.19
CA MET A 177 -10.09 7.34 7.42
C MET A 177 -10.59 6.28 6.43
N SER A 178 -9.70 5.53 5.79
CA SER A 178 -10.05 4.55 4.76
C SER A 178 -9.03 3.41 4.67
N PRO A 179 -8.71 2.71 5.77
CA PRO A 179 -7.71 1.66 5.73
C PRO A 179 -8.27 0.41 5.07
N LEU A 180 -7.40 -0.32 4.37
CA LEU A 180 -7.80 -1.53 3.66
C LEU A 180 -6.62 -2.50 3.53
N TYR A 181 -6.93 -3.77 3.30
CA TYR A 181 -5.92 -4.81 3.13
C TYR A 181 -6.42 -5.92 2.20
N PRO A 182 -5.51 -6.62 1.49
CA PRO A 182 -5.86 -7.80 0.71
C PRO A 182 -5.89 -9.03 1.62
N TRP A 183 -6.66 -10.06 1.27
CA TRP A 183 -6.62 -11.33 1.98
C TRP A 183 -6.52 -12.52 1.02
N LYS A 184 -6.05 -13.64 1.57
CA LYS A 184 -5.89 -14.91 0.89
C LYS A 184 -6.16 -16.05 1.88
N GLU A 185 -6.96 -17.03 1.47
CA GLU A 185 -7.24 -18.26 2.24
C GLU A 185 -6.19 -19.35 2.02
#